data_AF-A0A2W7HX66-F1
#
_entry.id   AF-A0A2W7HX66-F1
#
_cell.length_a   1.000
_cell.length_b   1.000
_cell.length_c   1.000
_cell.angle_alpha   90.00
_cell.angle_beta   90.00
_cell.angle_gamma   90.00
#
_symmetry.space_group_name_H-M   'P 1'
#
loop_
_entity.id
_entity.type
_entity.pdbx_description
1 polymer ?
#
loop_
_entity_poly.entity_id
_entity_poly.type
_entity_poly.pdbx_seq_one_letter_code
_entity_poly.pdbx_strand_id
1 'polypeptide(L)'
;MTQKLPNATLALVLAIISYVACCLSYGLGGLVLSIIAFVLANKDRKTYLLNPENYDNYGQVKTARILAIVALILSALIVISFVAAFLFFGSLEGLEQWANEMQQQQIEAAQ
;
A
#
# COMPACT_ATOMS: atom_id res chain seq x y z
N MET A 1 5.27 27.44 25.32
CA MET A 1 5.72 26.06 25.07
C MET A 1 4.99 25.56 23.85
N THR A 2 5.67 25.45 22.70
CA THR A 2 5.06 24.93 21.47
C THR A 2 4.85 23.41 21.60
N GLN A 3 3.66 22.93 21.26
CA GLN A 3 3.28 21.52 21.38
C GLN A 3 3.52 20.80 20.05
N LYS A 4 3.92 19.52 20.12
CA LYS A 4 3.95 18.65 18.93
C LYS A 4 2.52 18.22 18.61
N LEU A 5 2.16 18.21 17.32
CA LEU A 5 0.86 17.64 16.94
C LEU A 5 0.86 16.14 17.30
N PRO A 6 -0.07 15.67 18.14
CA PRO A 6 -0.11 14.27 18.56
C PRO A 6 -0.31 13.31 17.38
N ASN A 7 -0.99 13.76 16.34
CA ASN A 7 -1.29 12.95 15.17
C ASN A 7 -0.18 12.94 14.10
N ALA A 8 0.83 13.81 14.19
CA ALA A 8 1.92 13.84 13.21
C ALA A 8 2.71 12.53 13.21
N THR A 9 3.02 12.00 14.40
CA THR A 9 3.68 10.71 14.57
C THR A 9 2.76 9.55 14.20
N LEU A 10 1.48 9.61 14.58
CA LEU A 10 0.50 8.56 14.22
C LEU A 10 0.31 8.46 12.71
N ALA A 11 0.17 9.57 11.99
CA ALA A 11 0.03 9.57 10.53
C ALA A 11 1.27 9.00 9.82
N LEU A 12 2.46 9.30 10.33
CA LEU A 12 3.72 8.78 9.80
C LEU A 12 3.87 7.27 10.03
N VAL A 13 3.53 6.80 11.24
CA VAL A 13 3.54 5.37 11.57
C VAL A 13 2.48 4.60 10.77
N LEU A 14 1.26 5.15 10.63
CA LEU A 14 0.21 4.54 9.80
C LEU A 14 0.65 4.41 8.34
N ALA A 15 1.33 5.41 7.78
CA ALA A 15 1.84 5.37 6.41
C ALA A 15 2.88 4.25 6.20
N ILE A 16 3.80 4.07 7.16
CA ILE A 16 4.82 3.00 7.10
C ILE A 16 4.16 1.62 7.23
N ILE A 17 3.23 1.47 8.18
CA ILE A 17 2.47 0.22 8.37
C ILE A 17 1.67 -0.12 7.12
N SER A 18 1.12 0.88 6.42
CA SER A 18 0.38 0.68 5.16
C SER A 18 1.23 0.01 4.08
N TYR A 19 2.52 0.34 4.02
CA TYR A 19 3.47 -0.23 3.07
C TYR A 19 3.70 -1.72 3.34
N VAL A 20 3.82 -2.09 4.62
CA VAL A 20 3.95 -3.49 5.06
C VAL A 20 2.64 -4.25 4.84
N ALA A 21 1.50 -3.62 5.13
CA ALA A 21 0.17 -4.21 4.93
C ALA A 21 -0.18 -4.42 3.45
N CYS A 22 0.39 -3.62 2.53
CA CYS A 22 0.19 -3.76 1.09
C CYS A 22 0.61 -5.15 0.57
N CYS A 23 1.70 -5.72 1.09
CA CYS A 23 2.20 -7.02 0.66
C CYS A 23 1.45 -8.21 1.31
N LEU A 24 0.93 -8.04 2.53
CA LEU A 24 0.30 -9.12 3.31
C LEU A 24 -1.18 -9.36 2.96
N SER A 25 -1.85 -8.42 2.28
CA SER A 25 -3.30 -8.43 2.10
C SER A 25 -3.77 -8.35 0.64
N TYR A 26 -2.92 -8.75 -0.33
CA TYR A 26 -3.21 -8.63 -1.78
C TYR A 26 -3.61 -7.19 -2.19
N GLY A 27 -3.00 -6.17 -1.55
CA GLY A 27 -3.22 -4.76 -1.84
C GLY A 27 -4.50 -4.13 -1.25
N LEU A 28 -5.54 -4.90 -0.89
CA LEU A 28 -6.80 -4.33 -0.38
C LEU A 28 -6.65 -3.66 0.99
N GLY A 29 -5.97 -4.31 1.94
CA GLY A 29 -5.78 -3.76 3.29
C GLY A 29 -4.90 -2.51 3.28
N GLY A 30 -3.89 -2.50 2.41
CA GLY A 30 -3.01 -1.33 2.18
C GLY A 30 -3.76 -0.13 1.64
N LEU A 31 -4.73 -0.32 0.75
CA LEU A 31 -5.54 0.76 0.18
C LEU A 31 -6.39 1.47 1.25
N VAL A 32 -7.10 0.70 2.10
CA VAL A 32 -7.97 1.26 3.15
C VAL A 32 -7.16 2.01 4.20
N LEU A 33 -6.05 1.44 4.68
CA LEU A 33 -5.18 2.09 5.66
C LEU A 33 -4.56 3.38 5.10
N SER A 34 -4.14 3.39 3.83
CA SER A 34 -3.56 4.57 3.17
C SER A 34 -4.58 5.72 3.08
N ILE A 35 -5.85 5.41 2.79
CA ILE A 35 -6.94 6.39 2.76
C ILE A 35 -7.14 6.99 4.16
N ILE A 36 -7.19 6.17 5.20
CA ILE A 36 -7.36 6.63 6.59
C ILE A 36 -6.18 7.54 7.00
N ALA A 37 -4.95 7.13 6.67
CA ALA A 37 -3.75 7.92 6.94
C ALA A 37 -3.79 9.29 6.23
N PHE A 38 -4.25 9.32 4.98
CA PHE A 38 -4.42 10.55 4.22
C PHE A 38 -5.47 11.48 4.85
N VAL A 39 -6.63 10.94 5.24
CA VAL A 39 -7.71 11.71 5.88
C VAL A 39 -7.23 12.31 7.21
N LEU A 40 -6.50 11.55 8.02
CA LEU A 40 -5.96 12.02 9.30
C LEU A 40 -4.95 13.16 9.09
N ALA A 41 -4.00 12.99 8.18
CA ALA A 41 -3.02 14.04 7.85
C ALA A 41 -3.68 15.31 7.30
N ASN A 42 -4.78 15.17 6.55
CA ASN A 42 -5.53 16.31 6.02
C ASN A 42 -6.32 17.04 7.12
N LYS A 43 -6.79 16.30 8.13
CA LYS A 43 -7.45 16.86 9.32
C LYS A 43 -6.46 17.63 10.20
N ASP A 44 -5.27 17.08 10.42
CA ASP A 44 -4.19 17.77 11.16
C ASP A 44 -3.71 19.03 10.48
N ARG A 45 -3.67 19.03 9.14
CA ARG A 45 -3.39 20.23 8.37
C ARG A 45 -4.42 21.33 8.64
N LYS A 46 -5.70 20.99 8.71
CA LYS A 46 -6.75 21.97 9.08
C LYS A 46 -6.53 22.48 10.49
N THR A 47 -6.31 21.60 11.47
CA THR A 47 -6.06 22.00 12.87
C THR A 47 -4.85 22.93 13.00
N TYR A 48 -3.76 22.65 12.26
CA TYR A 48 -2.59 23.53 12.19
C TYR A 48 -2.91 24.91 11.60
N LEU A 49 -3.72 24.97 10.53
CA LEU A 49 -4.13 26.24 9.91
C LEU A 49 -5.01 27.08 10.84
N LEU A 50 -5.78 26.46 11.74
CA LEU A 50 -6.58 27.17 12.74
C LEU A 50 -5.73 27.77 13.87
N ASN A 51 -4.63 27.12 14.28
CA ASN A 51 -3.80 27.58 15.39
C ASN A 51 -2.30 27.33 15.12
N PRO A 52 -1.67 28.05 14.18
CA PRO A 52 -0.29 27.79 13.79
C PRO A 52 0.73 28.10 14.91
N GLU A 53 0.40 29.03 15.82
CA GLU A 53 1.31 29.50 16.89
C GLU A 53 1.56 28.43 17.98
N ASN A 54 0.67 27.44 18.09
CA ASN A 54 0.76 26.40 19.12
C ASN A 54 1.55 25.16 18.67
N TYR A 55 1.95 25.08 17.41
CA TYR A 55 2.44 23.85 16.80
C TYR A 55 3.73 24.05 16.01
N ASP A 56 4.77 23.32 16.40
CA ASP A 56 6.09 23.39 15.74
C ASP A 56 6.31 22.26 14.71
N ASN A 57 5.45 21.24 14.73
CA ASN A 57 5.74 19.96 14.06
C ASN A 57 5.01 19.70 12.74
N TYR A 58 4.62 20.77 12.04
CA TYR A 58 3.87 20.67 10.79
C TYR A 58 4.66 20.02 9.64
N GLY A 59 6.00 20.06 9.71
CA GLY A 59 6.87 19.36 8.76
C GLY A 59 6.58 17.86 8.66
N GLN A 60 6.36 17.19 9.80
CA GLN A 60 6.04 15.76 9.82
C GLN A 60 4.67 15.46 9.19
N VAL A 61 3.67 16.32 9.40
CA VAL A 61 2.34 16.17 8.79
C VAL A 61 2.41 16.29 7.27
N LYS A 62 3.20 17.24 6.75
CA LYS A 62 3.47 17.36 5.31
C LYS A 62 4.10 16.09 4.76
N THR A 63 5.15 15.58 5.40
CA THR A 63 5.83 14.35 4.98
C THR A 63 4.88 13.15 5.00
N ALA A 64 4.13 12.96 6.08
CA ALA A 64 3.16 11.87 6.21
C ALA A 64 2.10 11.91 5.10
N ARG A 65 1.63 13.12 4.72
CA ARG A 65 0.67 13.28 3.62
C ARG A 65 1.25 12.90 2.26
N ILE A 66 2.50 13.30 1.99
CA ILE A 66 3.21 12.95 0.75
C ILE A 66 3.37 11.42 0.69
N LEU A 67 3.84 10.80 1.78
CA LEU A 67 4.00 9.36 1.86
C LEU A 67 2.67 8.61 1.69
N ALA A 68 1.57 9.10 2.27
CA ALA A 68 0.25 8.49 2.09
C ALA A 68 -0.22 8.52 0.63
N ILE A 69 0.03 9.61 -0.10
CA ILE A 69 -0.30 9.70 -1.53
C ILE A 69 0.55 8.71 -2.34
N VAL A 70 1.86 8.68 -2.09
CA VAL A 70 2.78 7.76 -2.77
C VAL A 70 2.38 6.30 -2.52
N ALA A 71 2.05 5.94 -1.28
CA ALA A 71 1.58 4.62 -0.91
C ALA A 71 0.27 4.25 -1.60
N LEU A 72 -0.68 5.17 -1.72
CA LEU A 72 -1.96 4.95 -2.40
C LEU A 72 -1.76 4.70 -3.90
N ILE A 73 -0.90 5.48 -4.56
CA ILE A 73 -0.58 5.29 -5.99
C ILE A 73 0.11 3.93 -6.21
N LEU A 74 1.09 3.60 -5.37
CA LEU A 74 1.83 2.35 -5.48
C LEU A 74 0.92 1.13 -5.25
N SER A 75 0.07 1.20 -4.22
CA SER A 75 -0.93 0.16 -3.93
C SER A 75 -1.90 -0.03 -5.10
N ALA A 76 -2.39 1.05 -5.70
CA ALA A 76 -3.27 0.99 -6.88
C ALA A 76 -2.57 0.32 -8.09
N LEU A 77 -1.31 0.68 -8.36
CA LEU A 77 -0.50 0.06 -9.41
C LEU A 77 -0.33 -1.44 -9.18
N ILE A 78 0.03 -1.84 -7.96
CA ILE A 78 0.20 -3.26 -7.60
C ILE A 78 -1.11 -4.03 -7.77
N VAL A 79 -2.25 -3.48 -7.33
CA VAL A 79 -3.56 -4.13 -7.50
C VAL A 79 -3.87 -4.32 -8.98
N ILE A 80 -3.63 -3.32 -9.83
CA ILE A 80 -3.83 -3.45 -11.29
C ILE A 80 -2.93 -4.54 -11.88
N SER A 81 -1.64 -4.57 -11.50
CA SER A 81 -0.71 -5.62 -11.94
C SER A 81 -1.14 -7.00 -11.47
N PHE A 82 -1.64 -7.11 -10.24
CA PHE A 82 -2.18 -8.36 -9.69
C PHE A 82 -3.40 -8.84 -10.46
N VAL A 83 -4.36 -7.95 -10.74
CA VAL A 83 -5.55 -8.26 -11.54
C VAL A 83 -5.17 -8.69 -12.95
N ALA A 84 -4.24 -7.99 -13.60
CA ALA A 84 -3.74 -8.38 -14.92
C ALA A 84 -3.08 -9.77 -14.88
N ALA A 85 -2.18 -10.02 -13.92
CA ALA A 85 -1.56 -11.33 -13.73
C ALA A 85 -2.60 -12.42 -13.45
N PHE A 86 -3.65 -12.13 -12.69
CA PHE A 86 -4.73 -13.08 -12.43
C PHE A 86 -5.54 -13.40 -13.68
N LEU A 87 -5.74 -12.44 -14.59
CA LEU A 87 -6.42 -12.68 -15.87
C LEU A 87 -5.54 -13.48 -16.86
N PHE A 88 -4.22 -13.28 -16.84
CA PHE A 88 -3.30 -13.97 -17.76
C PHE A 88 -2.80 -15.33 -17.25
N PHE A 89 -2.47 -15.45 -15.96
CA PHE A 89 -1.92 -16.66 -15.34
C PHE A 89 -2.93 -17.42 -14.46
N GLY A 90 -4.02 -16.77 -14.05
CA GLY A 90 -5.05 -17.38 -13.21
C GLY A 90 -6.08 -18.21 -13.99
N SER A 91 -5.96 -18.34 -15.31
CA SER A 91 -6.70 -19.35 -16.05
C SER A 91 -6.14 -20.73 -15.66
N LEU A 92 -7.02 -21.60 -15.14
CA LEU A 92 -6.71 -23.02 -14.87
C LEU A 92 -5.99 -23.69 -16.04
N GLU A 93 -6.30 -23.25 -17.26
CA GLU A 93 -5.74 -23.69 -18.53
C GLU A 93 -4.21 -23.51 -18.64
N GLY A 94 -3.65 -22.40 -18.13
CA GLY A 94 -2.20 -22.16 -18.18
C GLY A 94 -1.41 -23.05 -17.21
N LEU A 95 -2.02 -23.38 -16.07
CA LEU A 95 -1.48 -24.35 -15.11
C LEU A 95 -1.58 -25.79 -15.65
N GLU A 96 -2.69 -26.14 -16.30
CA GLU A 96 -2.89 -27.46 -16.90
C GLU A 96 -1.93 -27.74 -18.06
N GLN A 97 -1.67 -26.77 -18.93
CA GLN A 97 -0.70 -26.92 -20.03
C GLN A 97 0.72 -27.15 -19.50
N TRP A 98 1.16 -26.35 -18.54
CA TRP A 98 2.50 -26.51 -17.94
C TRP A 98 2.66 -27.84 -17.20
N ALA A 99 1.61 -28.30 -16.50
CA ALA A 99 1.59 -29.61 -15.84
C ALA A 99 1.70 -30.77 -16.85
N ASN A 100 1.00 -30.67 -17.99
CA ASN A 100 1.03 -31.70 -19.03
C ASN A 100 2.38 -31.77 -19.76
N GLU A 101 3.01 -30.63 -20.06
CA GLU A 101 4.35 -30.57 -20.69
C GLU A 101 5.43 -31.20 -19.80
N MET A 102 5.42 -30.90 -18.50
CA MET A 102 6.31 -31.52 -17.52
C MET A 102 6.13 -33.04 -17.43
N GLN A 103 4.89 -33.52 -17.56
CA GLN A 103 4.59 -34.95 -17.53
C GLN A 103 5.12 -35.66 -18.79
N GLN A 104 5.07 -35.01 -19.96
CA GLN A 104 5.65 -35.58 -21.19
C GLN A 104 7.17 -35.71 -21.10
N GLN A 105 7.87 -34.71 -20.56
CA GLN A 105 9.32 -34.78 -20.37
C GLN A 105 9.75 -35.91 -19.41
N GLN A 106 8.96 -36.16 -18.37
CA GLN A 106 9.21 -37.28 -17.45
C GLN A 106 9.04 -38.64 -18.14
N ILE A 107 8.08 -38.75 -19.06
CA ILE A 107 7.84 -39.99 -19.82
C ILE A 107 8.96 -40.21 -20.83
N GLU A 108 9.42 -39.17 -21.53
CA GLU A 108 10.54 -39.26 -22.48
C GLU A 108 11.88 -39.54 -21.79
N ALA A 109 12.13 -38.99 -20.60
CA ALA A 109 13.35 -39.26 -19.83
C ALA A 109 13.36 -40.66 -19.17
N ALA A 110 12.22 -41.33 -19.11
CA ALA A 110 12.06 -42.69 -18.56
C ALA A 110 12.09 -43.80 -19.63
N GLN A 111 12.14 -43.44 -20.93
CA GLN A 111 12.37 -44.36 -22.06
C GLN A 111 13.84 -44.39 -22.48
#